data_AF-A0A369WBD4-F1
#
_entry.id   AF-A0A369WBD4-F1
#
_cell.length_a   1.000
_cell.length_b   1.000
_cell.length_c   1.000
_cell.angle_alpha   90.00
_cell.angle_beta   90.00
_cell.angle_gamma   90.00
#
_symmetry.space_group_name_H-M   'P 1'
#
loop_
_entity.id
_entity.type
_entity.pdbx_description
1 polymer ?
#
loop_
_entity_poly.entity_id
_entity_poly.type
_entity_poly.pdbx_seq_one_letter_code
_entity_poly.pdbx_strand_id
1 'polypeptide(L)'
;MAFIISDTSTKNQKAYSFDSTSKKARIDYTLVEIKTRQYDYDGAIILTPETLYEIKKKNVAIFKTKKSAKEAYNKLGISTCNYVELVLNITHEYRSRNFVANSSWTELNHKIANNAN
;
A
#
# COMPACT_ATOMS: atom_id res chain seq x y z
N MET A 1 0.53 -8.24 -6.48
CA MET A 1 0.57 -7.03 -5.64
C MET A 1 -0.14 -5.92 -6.39
N ALA A 2 -0.77 -4.99 -5.69
CA ALA A 2 -1.42 -3.83 -6.27
C ALA A 2 -1.02 -2.58 -5.51
N PHE A 3 -1.05 -1.41 -6.14
CA PHE A 3 -0.58 -0.16 -5.55
C PHE A 3 -1.55 0.97 -5.83
N ILE A 4 -1.64 1.91 -4.90
CA ILE A 4 -2.30 3.20 -5.09
C ILE A 4 -1.29 4.32 -4.88
N ILE A 5 -1.58 5.49 -5.47
CA ILE A 5 -0.84 6.71 -5.22
C ILE A 5 -1.57 7.46 -4.10
N SER A 6 -0.83 7.89 -3.09
CA SER A 6 -1.33 8.64 -1.93
C SER A 6 -0.53 9.92 -1.71
N ASP A 7 -1.13 10.88 -1.02
CA ASP A 7 -0.47 12.13 -0.65
C ASP A 7 0.55 11.90 0.50
N THR A 8 1.69 12.59 0.42
CA THR A 8 2.76 12.60 1.44
C THR A 8 2.41 13.43 2.66
N SER A 9 1.48 14.39 2.55
CA SER A 9 1.26 15.42 3.57
C SER A 9 0.53 14.95 4.84
N THR A 10 -0.21 13.84 4.78
CA THR A 10 -1.12 13.43 5.88
C THR A 10 -1.10 11.93 6.06
N LYS A 11 -0.25 11.35 6.92
CA LYS A 11 -0.33 9.96 7.45
C LYS A 11 -0.90 8.88 6.46
N ASN A 12 -0.58 8.94 5.16
CA ASN A 12 -1.18 8.14 4.08
C ASN A 12 -2.72 8.16 3.98
N GLN A 13 -3.39 9.23 4.40
CA GLN A 13 -4.84 9.28 4.59
C GLN A 13 -5.61 9.57 3.29
N LYS A 14 -4.98 10.21 2.31
CA LYS A 14 -5.62 10.63 1.07
C LYS A 14 -4.99 9.94 -0.14
N ALA A 15 -5.82 9.33 -0.96
CA ALA A 15 -5.45 8.69 -2.22
C ALA A 15 -5.84 9.56 -3.41
N TYR A 16 -5.12 9.44 -4.51
CA TYR A 16 -5.49 10.11 -5.75
C TYR A 16 -6.63 9.36 -6.43
N SER A 17 -7.77 10.04 -6.56
CA SER A 17 -8.90 9.66 -7.40
C SER A 17 -8.76 10.35 -8.76
N PHE A 18 -9.01 9.59 -9.82
CA PHE A 18 -8.92 10.07 -11.18
C PHE A 18 -10.30 10.03 -11.81
N ASP A 19 -10.69 11.08 -12.50
CA ASP A 19 -11.92 11.04 -13.28
C ASP A 19 -11.65 10.34 -14.62
N SER A 20 -11.93 9.04 -14.68
CA SER A 20 -11.84 8.24 -15.91
C SER A 20 -12.98 8.53 -16.90
N THR A 21 -13.98 9.33 -16.51
CA THR A 21 -15.14 9.68 -17.35
C THR A 21 -14.98 11.02 -18.07
N SER A 22 -14.01 11.84 -17.64
CA SER A 22 -13.70 13.12 -18.26
C SER A 22 -13.12 12.92 -19.66
N LYS A 23 -13.83 13.42 -20.69
CA LYS A 23 -13.35 13.45 -22.09
C LYS A 23 -12.25 14.49 -22.34
N LYS A 24 -11.74 15.15 -21.31
CA LYS A 24 -10.71 16.18 -21.45
C LYS A 24 -9.36 15.54 -21.75
N ALA A 25 -8.55 16.22 -22.56
CA ALA A 25 -7.17 15.82 -22.84
C ALA A 25 -6.24 15.90 -21.59
N ARG A 26 -6.73 16.51 -20.50
CA ARG A 26 -6.03 16.66 -19.24
C ARG A 26 -6.63 15.71 -18.20
N ILE A 27 -5.76 14.95 -17.53
CA ILE A 27 -6.17 14.09 -16.42
C ILE A 27 -6.38 14.97 -15.19
N ASP A 28 -7.65 15.25 -14.88
CA ASP A 28 -8.03 15.91 -13.63
C ASP A 28 -7.99 14.87 -12.50
N TYR A 29 -7.37 15.22 -11.36
CA TYR A 29 -7.29 14.36 -10.18
C TYR A 29 -7.80 15.10 -8.93
N THR A 30 -8.30 14.32 -7.98
CA THR A 30 -8.75 14.82 -6.67
C THR A 30 -8.21 13.93 -5.56
N LEU A 31 -7.88 14.51 -4.43
CA LEU A 31 -7.49 13.74 -3.24
C LEU A 31 -8.74 13.30 -2.48
N VAL A 32 -8.87 11.98 -2.29
CA VAL A 32 -9.98 11.36 -1.57
C VAL A 32 -9.47 10.61 -0.35
N GLU A 33 -10.14 10.77 0.79
CA GLU A 33 -9.78 10.00 1.98
C GLU A 33 -10.37 8.58 1.90
N ILE A 34 -9.61 7.54 2.27
CA ILE A 34 -10.15 6.16 2.41
C ILE A 34 -10.38 5.88 3.90
N LYS A 35 -11.62 5.92 4.37
CA LYS A 35 -11.95 5.87 5.81
C LYS A 35 -11.81 4.45 6.38
N THR A 36 -12.28 3.47 5.65
CA THR A 36 -12.20 2.05 6.01
C THR A 36 -10.84 1.54 5.53
N ARG A 37 -9.84 1.62 6.41
CA ARG A 37 -8.47 1.15 6.12
C ARG A 37 -7.88 0.48 7.34
N GLN A 38 -7.37 -0.72 7.12
CA GLN A 38 -6.49 -1.41 8.05
C GLN A 38 -5.11 -1.43 7.42
N TYR A 39 -4.08 -1.18 8.22
CA TYR A 39 -2.70 -1.20 7.76
C TYR A 39 -2.01 -2.44 8.30
N ASP A 40 -1.15 -3.05 7.49
CA ASP A 40 -0.17 -3.99 7.99
C ASP A 40 1.03 -3.25 8.63
N TYR A 41 1.95 -4.01 9.20
CA TYR A 41 3.15 -3.46 9.84
C TYR A 41 4.07 -2.71 8.86
N ASP A 42 4.03 -3.07 7.58
CA ASP A 42 4.81 -2.45 6.50
C ASP A 42 4.13 -1.20 5.92
N GLY A 43 2.95 -0.83 6.42
CA GLY A 43 2.18 0.33 5.99
C GLY A 43 1.36 0.10 4.71
N ALA A 44 1.20 -1.15 4.28
CA ALA A 44 0.29 -1.53 3.21
C ALA A 44 -1.17 -1.54 3.70
N ILE A 45 -2.10 -1.23 2.81
CA ILE A 45 -3.54 -1.30 3.12
C ILE A 45 -4.00 -2.74 2.94
N ILE A 46 -4.56 -3.30 4.00
CA ILE A 46 -5.25 -4.58 3.98
C ILE A 46 -6.60 -4.38 3.29
N LEU A 47 -6.79 -5.09 2.18
CA LEU A 47 -8.02 -5.10 1.41
C LEU A 47 -9.05 -6.00 2.10
N THR A 48 -10.03 -5.35 2.73
CA THR A 48 -11.31 -5.94 3.11
C THR A 48 -12.37 -5.62 2.05
N PRO A 49 -13.55 -6.30 2.04
CA PRO A 49 -14.65 -5.96 1.15
C PRO A 49 -15.06 -4.49 1.23
N GLU A 50 -15.06 -3.91 2.44
CA GLU A 50 -15.42 -2.50 2.69
C GLU A 50 -14.41 -1.55 2.07
N THR A 51 -13.10 -1.79 2.29
CA THR A 51 -12.02 -1.01 1.69
C THR A 51 -12.09 -1.06 0.17
N LEU A 52 -12.33 -2.24 -0.40
CA LEU A 52 -12.44 -2.42 -1.85
C LEU A 52 -13.64 -1.67 -2.43
N TYR A 53 -14.78 -1.73 -1.76
CA TYR A 53 -15.97 -0.99 -2.14
C TYR A 53 -15.73 0.52 -2.11
N GLU A 54 -15.05 1.02 -1.08
CA GLU A 54 -14.72 2.44 -0.94
C GLU A 54 -13.76 2.93 -2.04
N ILE A 55 -12.69 2.18 -2.30
CA ILE A 55 -11.73 2.45 -3.38
C ILE A 55 -12.44 2.54 -4.74
N LYS A 56 -13.34 1.57 -5.02
CA LYS A 56 -14.12 1.54 -6.25
C LYS A 56 -15.09 2.72 -6.35
N LYS A 57 -15.83 3.00 -5.28
CA LYS A 57 -16.81 4.11 -5.22
C LYS A 57 -16.13 5.46 -5.42
N LYS A 58 -14.91 5.63 -4.92
CA LYS A 58 -14.14 6.87 -5.00
C LYS A 58 -13.23 6.95 -6.22
N ASN A 59 -13.33 6.00 -7.15
CA ASN A 59 -12.54 5.94 -8.38
C ASN A 59 -11.01 6.13 -8.16
N VAL A 60 -10.49 5.52 -7.10
CA VAL A 60 -9.05 5.53 -6.82
C VAL A 60 -8.34 4.62 -7.83
N ALA A 61 -7.31 5.13 -8.51
CA ALA A 61 -6.58 4.32 -9.49
C ALA A 61 -5.73 3.26 -8.80
N ILE A 62 -5.80 2.04 -9.34
CA ILE A 62 -5.03 0.88 -8.88
C ILE A 62 -4.03 0.50 -9.97
N PHE A 63 -2.79 0.30 -9.55
CA PHE A 63 -1.67 -0.04 -10.41
C PHE A 63 -1.18 -1.45 -10.10
N LYS A 64 -0.88 -2.24 -11.13
CA LYS A 64 -0.38 -3.62 -10.96
C LYS A 64 1.05 -3.66 -10.41
N THR A 65 1.83 -2.60 -10.61
CA THR A 65 3.22 -2.51 -10.13
C THR A 65 3.54 -1.10 -9.64
N LYS A 66 4.46 -0.99 -8.68
CA LYS A 66 4.99 0.31 -8.23
C LYS A 66 5.61 1.12 -9.37
N LYS A 67 6.24 0.44 -10.34
CA LYS A 67 6.79 1.08 -11.55
C LYS A 67 5.70 1.76 -12.36
N SER A 68 4.58 1.07 -12.63
CA SER A 68 3.45 1.66 -13.37
C SER A 68 2.80 2.83 -12.63
N ALA A 69 2.73 2.78 -11.30
CA ALA A 69 2.25 3.90 -10.48
C ALA A 69 3.18 5.11 -10.61
N LYS A 70 4.51 4.90 -10.59
CA LYS A 70 5.52 5.96 -10.74
C LYS A 70 5.46 6.60 -12.13
N GLU A 71 5.29 5.80 -13.18
CA GLU A 71 5.14 6.32 -14.55
C GLU A 71 3.87 7.16 -14.71
N ALA A 72 2.74 6.72 -14.13
CA ALA A 72 1.51 7.50 -14.12
C ALA A 72 1.67 8.81 -13.35
N TYR A 73 2.24 8.75 -12.14
CA TYR A 73 2.58 9.91 -11.33
C TYR A 73 3.41 10.96 -12.09
N ASN A 74 4.48 10.53 -12.77
CA ASN A 74 5.36 11.44 -13.51
C ASN A 74 4.62 12.19 -14.63
N LYS A 75 3.62 11.56 -15.26
CA LYS A 75 2.80 12.19 -16.30
C LYS A 75 1.80 13.20 -15.75
N LEU A 76 1.47 13.13 -14.46
CA LEU A 76 0.44 13.94 -13.80
C LEU A 76 0.99 15.25 -13.23
N GLY A 77 2.32 15.43 -13.16
CA GLY A 77 2.94 16.65 -12.64
C GLY A 77 2.69 16.89 -11.14
N ILE A 78 2.38 15.83 -10.38
CA ILE A 78 2.27 15.88 -8.92
C ILE A 78 3.69 16.05 -8.33
N SER A 79 3.86 16.93 -7.33
CA SER A 79 5.18 17.27 -6.78
C SER A 79 5.75 16.22 -5.82
N THR A 80 4.89 15.60 -5.00
CA THR A 80 5.25 14.56 -4.03
C THR A 80 4.12 13.57 -3.86
N CYS A 81 4.45 12.27 -3.74
CA CYS A 81 3.48 11.21 -3.48
C CYS A 81 4.12 10.01 -2.77
N ASN A 82 3.26 9.23 -2.10
CA ASN A 82 3.57 7.92 -1.52
C ASN A 82 2.92 6.81 -2.34
N TYR A 83 3.60 5.67 -2.45
CA TYR A 83 3.09 4.47 -3.11
C TYR A 83 2.69 3.47 -2.05
N VAL A 84 1.40 3.25 -1.88
CA VAL A 84 0.86 2.36 -0.84
C VAL A 84 0.49 1.03 -1.50
N GLU A 85 1.04 -0.06 -1.00
CA GLU A 85 0.68 -1.42 -1.44
C GLU A 85 -0.73 -1.76 -0.93
N LEU A 86 -1.48 -2.49 -1.75
CA LEU A 86 -2.75 -3.12 -1.40
C LEU A 86 -2.53 -4.62 -1.28
N VAL A 87 -2.84 -5.19 -0.12
CA VAL A 87 -2.64 -6.60 0.21
C VAL A 87 -3.98 -7.23 0.54
N LEU A 88 -4.35 -8.33 -0.12
CA LEU A 88 -5.54 -9.11 0.24
C LEU A 88 -5.36 -9.70 1.65
N ASN A 89 -6.40 -9.65 2.49
CA ASN A 89 -6.29 -10.14 3.87
C ASN A 89 -5.78 -11.59 3.96
N ILE A 90 -6.25 -12.49 3.08
CA ILE A 90 -5.76 -13.88 3.01
C ILE A 90 -4.25 -13.93 2.70
N THR A 91 -3.77 -13.05 1.81
CA THR A 91 -2.34 -12.95 1.49
C THR A 91 -1.55 -12.34 2.64
N HIS A 92 -2.12 -11.39 3.37
CA HIS A 92 -1.52 -10.85 4.59
C HIS A 92 -1.37 -11.96 5.64
N GLU A 93 -2.44 -12.69 5.97
CA GLU A 93 -2.38 -13.82 6.91
C GLU A 93 -1.36 -14.88 6.48
N TYR A 94 -1.32 -15.21 5.18
CA TYR A 94 -0.32 -16.13 4.64
C TYR A 94 1.10 -15.58 4.79
N ARG A 95 1.34 -14.30 4.49
CA ARG A 95 2.64 -13.64 4.70
C ARG A 95 3.02 -13.65 6.17
N SER A 96 2.12 -13.26 7.08
CA SER A 96 2.38 -13.23 8.53
C SER A 96 2.71 -14.61 9.08
N ARG A 97 2.02 -15.66 8.62
CA ARG A 97 2.28 -17.05 9.06
C ARG A 97 3.57 -17.63 8.51
N ASN A 98 3.93 -17.27 7.28
CA ASN A 98 5.15 -17.75 6.61
C ASN A 98 6.31 -16.76 6.72
N PHE A 99 6.12 -15.65 7.44
CA PHE A 99 7.19 -14.75 7.80
C PHE A 99 8.06 -15.49 8.81
N VAL A 100 9.07 -16.17 8.30
CA VAL A 100 10.20 -16.66 9.09
C VAL A 100 10.97 -15.42 9.50
N ALA A 101 10.48 -14.72 10.51
CA ALA A 101 11.36 -13.92 11.33
C ALA A 101 12.39 -14.91 11.87
N ASN A 102 13.63 -14.85 11.41
CA ASN A 102 14.73 -15.26 12.25
C ASN A 102 14.67 -14.33 13.46
N SER A 103 13.82 -14.67 14.44
CA SER A 103 13.73 -13.93 15.67
C SER A 103 15.14 -13.89 16.23
N SER A 104 15.64 -12.69 16.51
CA SER A 104 16.96 -12.49 17.13
C SER A 104 17.12 -13.30 18.42
N TRP A 105 16.00 -13.69 19.04
CA TRP A 105 15.92 -14.66 20.14
C TRP A 105 16.52 -16.04 19.81
N THR A 106 16.29 -16.58 18.63
CA THR A 106 16.81 -17.89 18.22
C THR A 106 18.32 -17.83 17.97
N GLU A 107 18.82 -16.73 17.39
CA GLU A 107 20.26 -16.49 17.22
C GLU A 107 20.98 -16.23 18.56
N LEU A 108 20.34 -15.55 19.52
CA LEU A 108 20.84 -15.34 20.87
C LEU A 108 20.99 -16.66 21.65
N ASN A 109 20.01 -17.55 21.55
CA ASN A 109 20.08 -18.88 22.17
C ASN A 109 21.21 -19.73 21.56
N HIS A 110 21.42 -19.66 20.24
CA HIS A 110 22.55 -20.35 19.60
C HIS A 110 23.92 -19.79 20.03
N LYS A 111 24.04 -18.48 20.26
CA LYS A 111 25.29 -17.88 20.78
C LYS A 111 25.57 -18.25 22.23
N ILE A 112 24.55 -18.36 23.08
CA ILE A 112 24.72 -18.77 24.49
C ILE A 112 25.13 -20.25 24.58
N ALA A 113 24.52 -21.12 23.76
CA ALA A 113 24.84 -22.55 23.75
C ALA A 113 26.28 -22.85 23.27
N ASN A 114 26.81 -22.06 22.32
CA ASN A 114 28.18 -22.25 21.80
C ASN A 114 29.29 -21.66 22.69
N ASN A 115 28.94 -20.79 23.64
CA ASN A 115 29.89 -20.23 24.62
C ASN A 115 29.89 -20.99 25.96
N ALA A 116 29.12 -22.08 26.06
CA ALA A 116 29.01 -22.91 27.26
C ALA A 116 29.85 -24.20 27.21
N ASN A 117 30.76 -24.32 26.22
CA ASN A 117 31.76 -25.40 26.12
C ASN A 117 33.17 -24.84 26.29
#